data_AF-A0A443SDH9-F1
#
_entry.id   AF-A0A443SDH9-F1
#
_cell.length_a   1.000
_cell.length_b   1.000
_cell.length_c   1.000
_cell.angle_alpha   90.00
_cell.angle_beta   90.00
_cell.angle_gamma   90.00
#
_symmetry.space_group_name_H-M   'P 1'
#
loop_
_entity.id
_entity.type
_entity.pdbx_description
1 polymer ?
#
loop_
_entity_poly.entity_id
_entity_poly.type
_entity_poly.pdbx_seq_one_letter_code
_entity_poly.pdbx_strand_id
1 'polypeptide(L)'
;MKLIEVFITFTVFTSFVECLQVEFEKNTTPEIWDPKTLHETLFTVLIQSNRTKLLEDVVNGVDSSMTCHACQLTIDVGLKLLFSEKEFSVLFSAVCELLKIEVSSVCKGLSALYSPQLFYIFKHTKLSAKEMCSLLIGPNCLPKQDYMKSQSFWQLDISTKNKTSQANAGLYKQFQTGWIPSLHPPPLLRAAVRRVLHLSDVHVDPNYSQGKFANCDEPLCCNDDSTGNAHSTIAGYWGSYGKCDNPAHTIDAALSYVSESEQFDYVMYTGDISPHRIWNISRSEVMNNARYVTNLFAKYFPNTKFFFPVVGNHESVPVNMFPPPESSNPFSMNWLFDELYNQWQRWIPESSAQTFKYGGYFSRNVTRQLRVIVLNTNFCARLNFWQLLNANDPGKQLKWLSQELQSAEDARQSVHIIGHIAPDRLQCSVVWLHNYLRILERYNETIKAQFFGHTHFDEIRIYESPSTKQAMSVAFIGGSLTTYENVNPMFRTYSLGDKSVIDDFETFYFNLSLANAIGSKRPPVWIKEYSAKRDYNMKSLLPSQFDSFLRNMRTNNSLFNKYYNHYTRHSDAWPKVCDDHCKNNILNLVSVSDPIL
;
A
#
# COMPACT_ATOMS: atom_id res chain seq x y z
N MET A 1 -3.19 9.42 -1.93
CA MET A 1 -4.43 10.24 -1.90
C MET A 1 -4.43 11.38 -2.91
N LYS A 2 -3.62 12.44 -2.76
CA LYS A 2 -3.79 13.70 -3.51
C LYS A 2 -3.41 13.70 -5.00
N LEU A 3 -2.70 12.67 -5.46
CA LEU A 3 -2.40 12.50 -6.88
C LEU A 3 -3.64 12.11 -7.70
N ILE A 4 -4.55 11.36 -7.08
CA ILE A 4 -5.86 11.08 -7.64
C ILE A 4 -6.66 12.40 -7.73
N GLU A 5 -6.56 13.33 -6.77
CA GLU A 5 -7.20 14.65 -6.86
C GLU A 5 -6.72 15.41 -8.11
N VAL A 6 -5.42 15.49 -8.36
CA VAL A 6 -4.90 16.14 -9.58
C VAL A 6 -5.43 15.48 -10.83
N PHE A 7 -5.51 14.15 -10.84
CA PHE A 7 -6.08 13.41 -11.95
C PHE A 7 -7.56 13.70 -12.14
N ILE A 8 -8.41 13.54 -11.14
CA ILE A 8 -9.87 13.68 -11.25
C ILE A 8 -10.29 15.11 -11.53
N THR A 9 -9.61 16.10 -10.95
CA THR A 9 -10.08 17.50 -11.02
C THR A 9 -9.93 18.12 -12.42
N PHE A 10 -9.42 17.37 -13.41
CA PHE A 10 -9.68 17.63 -14.85
C PHE A 10 -11.18 17.75 -15.19
N THR A 11 -12.12 17.37 -14.30
CA THR A 11 -13.58 17.56 -14.49
C THR A 11 -14.19 18.84 -13.96
N VAL A 12 -13.49 19.63 -13.14
CA VAL A 12 -14.10 20.85 -12.55
C VAL A 12 -13.69 22.09 -13.34
N PHE A 13 -14.14 22.15 -14.59
CA PHE A 13 -13.55 22.99 -15.64
C PHE A 13 -14.54 23.96 -16.32
N THR A 14 -15.33 24.73 -15.56
CA THR A 14 -16.08 25.84 -16.17
C THR A 14 -15.23 27.11 -16.32
N SER A 15 -14.44 27.45 -15.30
CA SER A 15 -13.58 28.65 -15.33
C SER A 15 -12.27 28.47 -16.12
N PHE A 16 -11.83 27.24 -16.34
CA PHE A 16 -10.61 26.93 -17.11
C PHE A 16 -10.84 26.97 -18.62
N VAL A 17 -12.04 26.65 -19.10
CA VAL A 17 -12.36 26.79 -20.54
C VAL A 17 -12.38 28.27 -20.95
N GLU A 18 -12.88 29.16 -20.08
CA GLU A 18 -12.81 30.62 -20.31
C GLU A 18 -11.38 31.16 -20.21
N CYS A 19 -10.55 30.64 -19.30
CA CYS A 19 -9.15 31.07 -19.14
C CYS A 19 -8.23 30.52 -20.23
N LEU A 20 -8.40 29.25 -20.63
CA LEU A 20 -7.74 28.66 -21.79
C LEU A 20 -8.15 29.36 -23.08
N GLN A 21 -9.41 29.77 -23.23
CA GLN A 21 -9.84 30.55 -24.40
C GLN A 21 -9.02 31.84 -24.52
N VAL A 22 -8.77 32.55 -23.41
CA VAL A 22 -7.96 33.78 -23.38
C VAL A 22 -6.45 33.53 -23.55
N GLU A 23 -5.91 32.39 -23.09
CA GLU A 23 -4.50 32.02 -23.27
C GLU A 23 -4.20 31.37 -24.64
N PHE A 24 -5.11 30.55 -25.18
CA PHE A 24 -5.00 29.96 -26.52
C PHE A 24 -5.19 30.99 -27.63
N GLU A 25 -6.11 31.97 -27.46
CA GLU A 25 -6.28 33.11 -28.37
C GLU A 25 -4.99 33.96 -28.48
N LYS A 26 -4.10 33.89 -27.49
CA LYS A 26 -2.80 34.59 -27.51
C LYS A 26 -1.68 33.83 -28.21
N ASN A 27 -1.77 32.50 -28.39
CA ASN A 27 -0.60 31.68 -28.75
C ASN A 27 -0.76 30.67 -29.90
N THR A 28 -1.93 30.47 -30.51
CA THR A 28 -2.05 29.57 -31.69
C THR A 28 -3.24 29.89 -32.61
N THR A 29 -3.10 29.52 -33.88
CA THR A 29 -3.99 29.84 -35.03
C THR A 29 -5.42 29.30 -34.91
N PRO A 30 -6.43 30.02 -35.43
CA PRO A 30 -7.85 29.79 -35.17
C PRO A 30 -8.46 28.87 -36.21
N GLU A 31 -8.35 27.57 -36.01
CA GLU A 31 -9.25 26.60 -36.62
C GLU A 31 -9.36 25.43 -35.65
N ILE A 32 -10.53 24.82 -35.59
CA ILE A 32 -10.94 23.75 -34.66
C ILE A 32 -11.60 24.30 -33.37
N TRP A 33 -12.89 24.00 -33.21
CA TRP A 33 -13.75 23.98 -32.00
C TRP A 33 -14.84 25.07 -31.81
N ASP A 34 -16.07 24.59 -31.58
CA ASP A 34 -17.26 25.34 -31.08
C ASP A 34 -17.31 25.22 -29.53
N PRO A 35 -17.08 26.33 -28.79
CA PRO A 35 -17.00 26.36 -27.32
C PRO A 35 -18.30 26.04 -26.58
N LYS A 36 -19.48 26.19 -27.21
CA LYS A 36 -20.77 26.09 -26.53
C LYS A 36 -21.10 24.67 -26.06
N THR A 37 -20.76 23.66 -26.85
CA THR A 37 -21.12 22.26 -26.55
C THR A 37 -20.32 21.70 -25.36
N LEU A 38 -19.08 22.18 -25.18
CA LEU A 38 -18.21 21.81 -24.05
C LEU A 38 -18.69 22.46 -22.74
N HIS A 39 -19.12 23.73 -22.82
CA HIS A 39 -19.66 24.47 -21.69
C HIS A 39 -20.93 23.82 -21.12
N GLU A 40 -21.92 23.51 -21.96
CA GLU A 40 -23.21 22.91 -21.52
C GLU A 40 -23.03 21.51 -20.87
N THR A 41 -22.07 20.73 -21.36
CA THR A 41 -21.79 19.37 -20.83
C THR A 41 -21.08 19.43 -19.47
N LEU A 42 -20.16 20.38 -19.26
CA LEU A 42 -19.42 20.57 -18.01
C LEU A 42 -20.26 21.27 -16.93
N PHE A 43 -21.18 22.16 -17.32
CA PHE A 43 -22.06 22.90 -16.41
C PHE A 43 -23.05 21.98 -15.67
N THR A 44 -23.49 20.90 -16.32
CA THR A 44 -24.54 20.01 -15.81
C THR A 44 -24.07 19.12 -14.64
N VAL A 45 -22.77 18.80 -14.55
CA VAL A 45 -22.20 17.94 -13.48
C VAL A 45 -21.88 18.74 -12.21
N LEU A 46 -21.59 20.04 -12.34
CA LEU A 46 -21.02 20.86 -11.26
C LEU A 46 -22.04 21.51 -10.32
N ILE A 47 -23.32 21.57 -10.71
CA ILE A 47 -24.36 22.27 -9.94
C ILE A 47 -25.01 21.37 -8.87
N GLN A 48 -24.75 20.05 -8.85
CA GLN A 48 -25.48 19.12 -7.98
C GLN A 48 -24.69 18.49 -6.82
N SER A 49 -23.44 18.89 -6.54
CA SER A 49 -22.67 18.24 -5.46
C SER A 49 -21.79 19.16 -4.61
N ASN A 50 -21.56 18.74 -3.36
CA ASN A 50 -20.57 19.33 -2.47
C ASN A 50 -19.16 18.93 -2.98
N ARG A 51 -18.53 19.84 -3.72
CA ARG A 51 -17.26 19.64 -4.47
C ARG A 51 -16.15 18.96 -3.67
N THR A 52 -16.00 19.29 -2.39
CA THR A 52 -14.97 18.70 -1.50
C THR A 52 -15.22 17.22 -1.24
N LYS A 53 -16.48 16.84 -1.00
CA LYS A 53 -16.85 15.45 -0.72
C LYS A 53 -16.69 14.56 -1.94
N LEU A 54 -17.03 15.07 -3.14
CA LEU A 54 -16.82 14.31 -4.38
C LEU A 54 -15.32 14.00 -4.60
N LEU A 55 -14.44 14.98 -4.37
CA LEU A 55 -13.00 14.76 -4.49
C LEU A 55 -12.50 13.71 -3.50
N GLU A 56 -12.90 13.85 -2.23
CA GLU A 56 -12.57 12.89 -1.17
C GLU A 56 -13.07 11.48 -1.50
N ASP A 57 -14.32 11.34 -1.95
CA ASP A 57 -14.93 10.06 -2.31
C ASP A 57 -14.14 9.38 -3.44
N VAL A 58 -13.76 10.11 -4.49
CA VAL A 58 -13.05 9.52 -5.63
C VAL A 58 -11.60 9.16 -5.24
N VAL A 59 -10.94 9.97 -4.41
CA VAL A 59 -9.62 9.71 -3.83
C VAL A 59 -9.59 8.46 -2.97
N ASN A 60 -10.60 8.32 -2.13
CA ASN A 60 -10.78 7.16 -1.26
C ASN A 60 -11.35 5.96 -2.01
N GLY A 61 -11.61 6.12 -3.31
CA GLY A 61 -12.06 5.04 -4.14
C GLY A 61 -13.48 4.57 -3.89
N VAL A 62 -14.32 5.45 -3.37
CA VAL A 62 -15.75 5.23 -3.16
C VAL A 62 -16.45 5.12 -4.51
N ASP A 63 -17.10 4.00 -4.76
CA ASP A 63 -17.66 3.64 -6.06
C ASP A 63 -19.13 4.09 -6.20
N SER A 64 -19.34 5.38 -6.45
CA SER A 64 -20.66 5.95 -6.75
C SER A 64 -20.84 6.31 -8.22
N SER A 65 -22.10 6.41 -8.67
CA SER A 65 -22.42 6.92 -10.02
C SER A 65 -21.71 8.25 -10.29
N MET A 66 -21.70 9.16 -9.32
CA MET A 66 -21.07 10.48 -9.46
C MET A 66 -19.55 10.38 -9.61
N THR A 67 -18.89 9.57 -8.77
CA THR A 67 -17.43 9.34 -8.85
C THR A 67 -17.01 8.71 -10.19
N CYS A 68 -17.83 7.81 -10.74
CA CYS A 68 -17.58 7.15 -12.01
C CYS A 68 -17.74 8.11 -13.19
N HIS A 69 -18.80 8.92 -13.22
CA HIS A 69 -18.99 9.93 -14.28
C HIS A 69 -17.88 10.97 -14.26
N ALA A 70 -17.46 11.42 -13.06
CA ALA A 70 -16.32 12.31 -12.91
C ALA A 70 -15.07 11.64 -13.51
N CYS A 71 -14.66 10.48 -13.03
CA CYS A 71 -13.49 9.78 -13.56
C CYS A 71 -13.54 9.57 -15.09
N GLN A 72 -14.68 9.17 -15.66
CA GLN A 72 -14.77 8.89 -17.09
C GLN A 72 -14.57 10.17 -17.92
N LEU A 73 -15.27 11.24 -17.55
CA LEU A 73 -15.13 12.53 -18.20
C LEU A 73 -13.71 13.07 -18.08
N THR A 74 -13.08 12.92 -16.90
CA THR A 74 -11.68 13.26 -16.65
C THR A 74 -10.76 12.61 -17.68
N ILE A 75 -10.86 11.28 -17.82
CA ILE A 75 -9.99 10.51 -18.69
C ILE A 75 -10.28 10.85 -20.15
N ASP A 76 -11.54 10.95 -20.56
CA ASP A 76 -11.92 11.28 -21.93
C ASP A 76 -11.42 12.67 -22.36
N VAL A 77 -11.54 13.67 -21.49
CA VAL A 77 -11.00 15.02 -21.74
C VAL A 77 -9.48 14.98 -21.74
N GLY A 78 -8.87 14.33 -20.76
CA GLY A 78 -7.42 14.17 -20.65
C GLY A 78 -6.83 13.56 -21.92
N LEU A 79 -7.39 12.46 -22.41
CA LEU A 79 -6.96 11.77 -23.63
C LEU A 79 -7.06 12.65 -24.88
N LYS A 80 -8.09 13.52 -24.97
CA LYS A 80 -8.25 14.46 -26.09
C LYS A 80 -7.27 15.63 -26.06
N LEU A 81 -6.73 15.96 -24.88
CA LEU A 81 -5.78 17.06 -24.65
C LEU A 81 -4.31 16.60 -24.63
N LEU A 82 -4.02 15.33 -24.98
CA LEU A 82 -2.66 14.78 -25.04
C LEU A 82 -1.94 15.17 -26.35
N PHE A 83 -1.48 16.41 -26.42
CA PHE A 83 -0.72 16.92 -27.58
C PHE A 83 0.77 16.56 -27.50
N SER A 84 1.44 16.92 -26.41
CA SER A 84 2.84 16.57 -26.11
C SER A 84 3.07 16.39 -24.61
N GLU A 85 4.15 15.70 -24.23
CA GLU A 85 4.51 15.51 -22.81
C GLU A 85 4.74 16.85 -22.09
N LYS A 86 5.38 17.81 -22.76
CA LYS A 86 5.65 19.13 -22.20
C LYS A 86 4.37 19.92 -21.95
N GLU A 87 3.45 19.93 -22.91
CA GLU A 87 2.14 20.58 -22.74
C GLU A 87 1.30 19.88 -21.68
N PHE A 88 1.34 18.55 -21.63
CA PHE A 88 0.68 17.77 -20.58
C PHE A 88 1.22 18.12 -19.18
N SER A 89 2.53 18.30 -19.03
CA SER A 89 3.15 18.71 -17.76
C SER A 89 2.76 20.12 -17.34
N VAL A 90 2.76 21.08 -18.27
CA VAL A 90 2.30 22.45 -18.00
C VAL A 90 0.84 22.46 -17.59
N LEU A 91 0.00 21.74 -18.33
CA LEU A 91 -1.43 21.60 -18.05
C LEU A 91 -1.66 20.97 -16.67
N PHE A 92 -1.00 19.85 -16.36
CA PHE A 92 -1.08 19.19 -15.05
C PHE A 92 -0.78 20.19 -13.91
N SER A 93 0.33 20.93 -14.02
CA SER A 93 0.74 21.87 -12.98
C SER A 93 -0.25 23.03 -12.85
N ALA A 94 -0.68 23.62 -13.97
CA ALA A 94 -1.62 24.74 -13.99
C ALA A 94 -2.96 24.34 -13.35
N VAL A 95 -3.45 23.14 -13.68
CA VAL A 95 -4.71 22.60 -13.15
C VAL A 95 -4.62 22.37 -11.66
N CYS A 96 -3.53 21.79 -11.18
CA CYS A 96 -3.27 21.61 -9.75
C CYS A 96 -3.29 22.94 -8.99
N GLU A 97 -2.63 23.98 -9.52
CA GLU A 97 -2.55 25.31 -8.90
C GLU A 97 -3.89 26.06 -8.94
N LEU A 98 -4.54 26.12 -10.10
CA LEU A 98 -5.79 26.86 -10.30
C LEU A 98 -6.93 26.30 -9.44
N LEU A 99 -6.94 24.99 -9.24
CA LEU A 99 -7.96 24.29 -8.45
C LEU A 99 -7.57 24.21 -6.97
N LYS A 100 -6.42 24.78 -6.58
CA LYS A 100 -5.90 24.80 -5.21
C LYS A 100 -5.83 23.40 -4.59
N ILE A 101 -5.45 22.41 -5.40
CA ILE A 101 -5.27 21.04 -4.92
C ILE A 101 -4.07 21.01 -3.99
N GLU A 102 -3.00 21.66 -4.41
CA GLU A 102 -1.76 21.79 -3.67
C GLU A 102 -1.11 23.17 -3.89
N VAL A 103 -0.13 23.49 -3.06
CA VAL A 103 0.70 24.68 -3.25
C VAL A 103 1.55 24.55 -4.53
N SER A 104 1.92 25.68 -5.13
CA SER A 104 2.58 25.71 -6.46
C SER A 104 3.87 24.89 -6.52
N SER A 105 4.70 24.90 -5.47
CA SER A 105 5.93 24.10 -5.41
C SER A 105 5.64 22.59 -5.50
N VAL A 106 4.59 22.14 -4.82
CA VAL A 106 4.12 20.74 -4.82
C VAL A 106 3.52 20.39 -6.18
N CYS A 107 2.65 21.23 -6.75
CA CYS A 107 2.06 21.01 -8.07
C CYS A 107 3.11 20.85 -9.17
N LYS A 108 4.12 21.73 -9.19
CA LYS A 108 5.24 21.67 -10.15
C LYS A 108 6.07 20.41 -9.97
N GLY A 109 6.39 20.05 -8.72
CA GLY A 109 7.15 18.85 -8.39
C GLY A 109 6.44 17.56 -8.81
N LEU A 110 5.15 17.44 -8.46
CA LEU A 110 4.32 16.31 -8.88
C LEU A 110 4.21 16.23 -10.41
N SER A 111 3.98 17.36 -11.09
CA SER A 111 3.93 17.39 -12.56
C SER A 111 5.24 16.87 -13.17
N ALA A 112 6.38 17.41 -12.75
CA ALA A 112 7.68 17.05 -13.28
C ALA A 112 8.00 15.55 -13.09
N LEU A 113 7.61 14.98 -11.95
CA LEU A 113 7.85 13.58 -11.64
C LEU A 113 6.92 12.64 -12.42
N TYR A 114 5.63 12.95 -12.47
CA TYR A 114 4.62 12.03 -12.97
C TYR A 114 4.36 12.13 -14.48
N SER A 115 4.45 13.33 -15.06
CA SER A 115 4.07 13.56 -16.46
C SER A 115 4.71 12.60 -17.47
N PRO A 116 6.02 12.27 -17.40
CA PRO A 116 6.63 11.36 -18.37
C PRO A 116 5.97 9.98 -18.42
N GLN A 117 5.68 9.39 -17.26
CA GLN A 117 5.09 8.04 -17.17
C GLN A 117 3.61 8.04 -17.51
N LEU A 118 2.86 9.03 -17.02
CA LEU A 118 1.43 9.16 -17.28
C LEU A 118 1.16 9.40 -18.77
N PHE A 119 1.91 10.33 -19.38
CA PHE A 119 1.82 10.61 -20.81
C PHE A 119 2.10 9.33 -21.62
N TYR A 120 3.11 8.55 -21.24
CA TYR A 120 3.39 7.25 -21.86
C TYR A 120 2.22 6.28 -21.71
N ILE A 121 1.68 6.10 -20.50
CA ILE A 121 0.56 5.20 -20.23
C ILE A 121 -0.64 5.57 -21.10
N PHE A 122 -1.04 6.84 -21.12
CA PHE A 122 -2.21 7.28 -21.89
C PHE A 122 -2.03 7.19 -23.39
N LYS A 123 -0.81 7.36 -23.90
CA LYS A 123 -0.51 7.21 -25.33
C LYS A 123 -0.54 5.75 -25.80
N HIS A 124 -0.29 4.79 -24.90
CA HIS A 124 -0.12 3.37 -25.26
C HIS A 124 -1.20 2.44 -24.70
N THR A 125 -2.06 2.94 -23.82
CA THR A 125 -3.21 2.19 -23.32
C THR A 125 -4.21 1.87 -24.43
N LYS A 126 -4.88 0.73 -24.28
CA LYS A 126 -6.00 0.30 -25.13
C LYS A 126 -7.32 0.25 -24.38
N LEU A 127 -7.30 0.65 -23.10
CA LEU A 127 -8.48 0.69 -22.25
C LEU A 127 -9.32 1.91 -22.60
N SER A 128 -10.64 1.75 -22.59
CA SER A 128 -11.59 2.86 -22.59
C SER A 128 -11.57 3.60 -21.23
N ALA A 129 -12.07 4.83 -21.19
CA ALA A 129 -12.22 5.56 -19.93
C ALA A 129 -13.05 4.80 -18.89
N LYS A 130 -14.08 4.06 -19.33
CA LYS A 130 -14.89 3.22 -18.41
C LYS A 130 -14.08 2.08 -17.79
N GLU A 131 -13.23 1.43 -18.57
CA GLU A 131 -12.33 0.37 -18.09
C GLU A 131 -11.24 0.92 -17.17
N MET A 132 -10.67 2.09 -17.49
CA MET A 132 -9.72 2.74 -16.59
C MET A 132 -10.37 3.11 -15.26
N CYS A 133 -11.57 3.69 -15.30
CA CYS A 133 -12.29 4.06 -14.08
C CYS A 133 -12.75 2.86 -13.27
N SER A 134 -13.03 1.71 -13.89
CA SER A 134 -13.34 0.50 -13.14
C SER A 134 -12.13 -0.05 -12.37
N LEU A 135 -10.91 0.15 -12.90
CA LEU A 135 -9.66 -0.16 -12.22
C LEU A 135 -9.33 0.86 -11.12
N LEU A 136 -9.54 2.16 -11.38
CA LEU A 136 -9.16 3.24 -10.47
C LEU A 136 -10.14 3.49 -9.34
N ILE A 137 -11.45 3.34 -9.59
CA ILE A 137 -12.55 3.72 -8.69
C ILE A 137 -13.26 2.48 -8.15
N GLY A 138 -13.62 1.55 -9.02
CA GLY A 138 -14.31 0.33 -8.61
C GLY A 138 -15.29 -0.20 -9.66
N PRO A 139 -15.89 -1.38 -9.40
CA PRO A 139 -16.62 -2.12 -10.41
C PRO A 139 -17.91 -1.40 -10.85
N ASN A 140 -18.46 -0.48 -10.05
CA ASN A 140 -19.66 0.29 -10.43
C ASN A 140 -19.44 1.22 -11.62
N CYS A 141 -18.18 1.50 -12.01
CA CYS A 141 -17.88 2.38 -13.14
C CYS A 141 -17.97 1.69 -14.51
N LEU A 142 -18.09 0.36 -14.54
CA LEU A 142 -18.34 -0.41 -15.76
C LEU A 142 -19.37 -1.50 -15.44
N PRO A 143 -20.55 -1.53 -16.08
CA PRO A 143 -21.57 -2.53 -15.78
C PRO A 143 -21.00 -3.95 -15.78
N LYS A 144 -21.40 -4.79 -14.80
CA LYS A 144 -20.81 -6.12 -14.58
C LYS A 144 -20.74 -6.98 -15.85
N GLN A 145 -21.78 -6.95 -16.69
CA GLN A 145 -21.83 -7.70 -17.94
C GLN A 145 -20.76 -7.26 -18.96
N ASP A 146 -20.43 -5.96 -18.95
CA ASP A 146 -19.42 -5.37 -19.81
C ASP A 146 -18.02 -5.56 -19.20
N TYR A 147 -17.90 -5.45 -17.87
CA TYR A 147 -16.63 -5.66 -17.15
C TYR A 147 -16.05 -7.05 -17.42
N MET A 148 -16.86 -8.10 -17.33
CA MET A 148 -16.43 -9.48 -17.58
C MET A 148 -15.99 -9.74 -19.02
N LYS A 149 -16.39 -8.89 -19.96
CA LYS A 149 -16.00 -8.95 -21.38
C LYS A 149 -14.93 -7.92 -21.74
N SER A 150 -14.53 -7.08 -20.78
CA SER A 150 -13.60 -5.98 -20.97
C SER A 150 -12.16 -6.47 -21.08
N GLN A 151 -11.27 -5.63 -21.61
CA GLN A 151 -9.84 -5.92 -21.66
C GLN A 151 -9.20 -5.91 -20.28
N SER A 152 -9.84 -5.26 -19.30
CA SER A 152 -9.36 -5.16 -17.92
C SER A 152 -9.65 -6.41 -17.08
N PHE A 153 -10.59 -7.26 -17.51
CA PHE A 153 -10.92 -8.49 -16.79
C PHE A 153 -10.02 -9.65 -17.23
N TRP A 154 -9.53 -10.39 -16.25
CA TRP A 154 -8.73 -11.59 -16.44
C TRP A 154 -8.96 -12.55 -15.28
N GLN A 155 -8.74 -13.83 -15.55
CA GLN A 155 -8.92 -14.87 -14.58
C GLN A 155 -7.74 -15.83 -14.63
N LEU A 156 -7.08 -16.02 -13.50
CA LEU A 156 -5.99 -16.96 -13.37
C LEU A 156 -6.52 -18.40 -13.40
N ASP A 157 -5.84 -19.26 -14.15
CA ASP A 157 -6.02 -20.71 -14.06
C ASP A 157 -5.32 -21.23 -12.79
N ILE A 158 -6.11 -21.75 -11.85
CA ILE A 158 -5.65 -22.23 -10.55
C ILE A 158 -5.87 -23.74 -10.51
N SER A 159 -4.85 -24.51 -10.12
CA SER A 159 -4.95 -25.97 -10.01
C SER A 159 -6.12 -26.36 -9.11
N THR A 160 -6.91 -27.35 -9.52
CA THR A 160 -8.00 -27.88 -8.67
C THR A 160 -7.42 -28.84 -7.62
N LYS A 161 -8.06 -28.96 -6.44
CA LYS A 161 -7.63 -29.87 -5.35
C LYS A 161 -7.43 -31.33 -5.82
N ASN A 162 -8.14 -31.76 -6.87
CA ASN A 162 -8.05 -33.12 -7.42
C ASN A 162 -6.98 -33.30 -8.52
N LYS A 163 -6.37 -32.23 -9.03
CA LYS A 163 -5.28 -32.29 -10.02
C LYS A 163 -3.91 -32.34 -9.33
N THR A 164 -3.68 -33.36 -8.50
CA THR A 164 -2.33 -33.69 -8.01
C THR A 164 -2.08 -35.19 -8.04
N SER A 165 -1.67 -35.67 -9.21
CA SER A 165 -0.50 -36.53 -9.37
C SER A 165 -0.21 -36.62 -10.88
N GLN A 166 1.06 -36.51 -11.27
CA GLN A 166 1.61 -36.80 -12.61
C GLN A 166 1.71 -35.71 -13.70
N ALA A 167 1.00 -34.57 -13.66
CA ALA A 167 1.05 -33.62 -14.81
C ALA A 167 2.11 -32.49 -14.74
N ASN A 168 2.60 -32.10 -13.54
CA ASN A 168 3.42 -30.88 -13.39
C ASN A 168 4.94 -31.11 -13.31
N ALA A 169 5.42 -32.35 -13.47
CA ALA A 169 6.86 -32.62 -13.55
C ALA A 169 7.51 -32.02 -14.82
N GLY A 170 6.73 -31.72 -15.86
CA GLY A 170 7.23 -31.18 -17.13
C GLY A 170 7.47 -29.66 -17.16
N LEU A 171 6.67 -28.88 -16.42
CA LEU A 171 6.75 -27.40 -16.44
C LEU A 171 7.84 -26.83 -15.51
N TYR A 172 8.30 -27.62 -14.53
CA TYR A 172 9.42 -27.27 -13.65
C TYR A 172 10.77 -27.17 -14.38
N LYS A 173 10.89 -27.74 -15.59
CA LYS A 173 12.14 -27.68 -16.37
C LYS A 173 12.38 -26.35 -17.08
N GLN A 174 11.36 -25.51 -17.30
CA GLN A 174 11.50 -24.34 -18.16
C GLN A 174 12.13 -23.12 -17.47
N PHE A 175 12.21 -23.11 -16.13
CA PHE A 175 12.89 -22.07 -15.35
C PHE A 175 14.19 -22.57 -14.67
N GLN A 176 14.63 -23.81 -14.94
CA GLN A 176 15.84 -24.41 -14.34
C GLN A 176 16.99 -24.64 -15.32
N THR A 177 16.89 -24.22 -16.59
CA THR A 177 18.04 -24.34 -17.52
C THR A 177 19.04 -23.23 -17.25
N GLY A 178 19.85 -23.40 -16.21
CA GLY A 178 21.09 -22.64 -16.05
C GLY A 178 21.50 -22.25 -14.64
N TRP A 179 21.47 -23.16 -13.64
CA TRP A 179 22.54 -23.32 -12.63
C TRP A 179 22.11 -24.26 -11.50
N ILE A 180 22.92 -25.27 -11.19
CA ILE A 180 22.94 -25.93 -9.88
C ILE A 180 24.30 -25.62 -9.27
N PRO A 181 24.41 -24.66 -8.33
CA PRO A 181 25.41 -24.80 -7.28
C PRO A 181 24.81 -25.68 -6.19
N SER A 182 25.44 -26.83 -5.96
CA SER A 182 25.41 -27.41 -4.62
C SER A 182 26.04 -26.41 -3.66
N LEU A 183 25.21 -25.62 -3.00
CA LEU A 183 25.55 -24.89 -1.79
C LEU A 183 24.48 -25.24 -0.77
N HIS A 184 24.91 -25.77 0.37
CA HIS A 184 24.05 -26.19 1.46
C HIS A 184 22.88 -25.21 1.65
N PRO A 185 21.61 -25.66 1.63
CA PRO A 185 20.50 -24.77 1.93
C PRO A 185 20.80 -24.12 3.29
N PRO A 186 20.63 -22.79 3.43
CA PRO A 186 20.92 -22.12 4.69
C PRO A 186 20.27 -22.92 5.83
N PRO A 187 20.98 -23.22 6.93
CA PRO A 187 20.47 -24.11 7.97
C PRO A 187 19.05 -23.70 8.40
N LEU A 188 18.05 -24.51 8.06
CA LEU A 188 16.68 -24.32 8.50
C LEU A 188 16.68 -24.31 10.03
N LEU A 189 15.77 -23.57 10.66
CA LEU A 189 15.59 -23.71 12.10
C LEU A 189 15.26 -25.19 12.38
N ARG A 190 16.07 -25.82 13.24
CA ARG A 190 15.84 -27.20 13.71
C ARG A 190 14.64 -27.26 14.66
N ALA A 191 14.33 -26.14 15.33
CA ALA A 191 13.23 -25.97 16.26
C ALA A 191 12.05 -25.23 15.61
N ALA A 192 10.86 -25.35 16.24
CA ALA A 192 9.68 -24.61 15.83
C ALA A 192 9.86 -23.11 16.04
N VAL A 193 9.38 -22.30 15.08
CA VAL A 193 9.27 -20.84 15.23
C VAL A 193 8.24 -20.56 16.33
N ARG A 194 8.57 -19.68 17.27
CA ARG A 194 7.73 -19.29 18.41
C ARG A 194 7.45 -17.80 18.46
N ARG A 195 8.42 -16.94 18.17
CA ARG A 195 8.29 -15.48 18.28
C ARG A 195 8.73 -14.78 17.01
N VAL A 196 7.89 -13.86 16.55
CA VAL A 196 8.07 -13.14 15.30
C VAL A 196 7.82 -11.65 15.53
N LEU A 197 8.70 -10.82 14.97
CA LEU A 197 8.59 -9.37 15.00
C LEU A 197 8.05 -8.84 13.67
N HIS A 198 7.15 -7.86 13.72
CA HIS A 198 6.63 -7.12 12.59
C HIS A 198 6.87 -5.62 12.77
N LEU A 199 7.67 -5.08 11.87
CA LEU A 199 7.93 -3.66 11.70
C LEU A 199 7.33 -3.21 10.37
N SER A 200 6.82 -1.99 10.31
CA SER A 200 6.26 -1.43 9.08
C SER A 200 6.45 0.08 9.04
N ASP A 201 6.45 0.66 7.84
CA ASP A 201 6.26 2.09 7.58
C ASP A 201 7.17 2.95 8.47
N VAL A 202 8.48 2.83 8.22
CA VAL A 202 9.51 3.56 8.97
C VAL A 202 9.46 5.04 8.62
N HIS A 203 9.28 5.35 7.34
CA HIS A 203 9.35 6.69 6.74
C HIS A 203 10.37 7.58 7.45
N VAL A 204 11.65 7.30 7.21
CA VAL A 204 12.72 8.18 7.69
C VAL A 204 12.65 9.48 6.91
N ASP A 205 12.58 10.60 7.62
CA ASP A 205 12.76 11.92 7.05
C ASP A 205 14.15 12.47 7.45
N PRO A 206 15.13 12.41 6.54
CA PRO A 206 16.46 12.98 6.78
C PRO A 206 16.44 14.50 7.01
N ASN A 207 15.38 15.19 6.57
CA ASN A 207 15.24 16.63 6.65
C ASN A 207 14.36 17.07 7.82
N TYR A 208 13.92 16.14 8.68
CA TYR A 208 13.12 16.46 9.86
C TYR A 208 13.86 17.47 10.76
N SER A 209 13.18 18.55 11.10
CA SER A 209 13.74 19.67 11.85
C SER A 209 12.81 20.02 13.01
N GLN A 210 13.26 19.72 14.23
CA GLN A 210 12.55 20.08 15.47
C GLN A 210 12.33 21.61 15.50
N GLY A 211 11.17 22.04 15.97
CA GLY A 211 10.84 23.47 16.07
C GLY A 211 10.17 24.05 14.83
N LYS A 212 10.07 23.30 13.73
CA LYS A 212 9.34 23.70 12.52
C LYS A 212 7.86 23.40 12.61
N PHE A 213 7.06 23.86 11.65
CA PHE A 213 5.63 23.62 11.67
C PHE A 213 5.32 22.14 11.45
N ALA A 214 4.55 21.53 12.35
CA ALA A 214 4.08 20.16 12.24
C ALA A 214 2.76 20.03 11.47
N ASN A 215 2.06 21.16 11.29
CA ASN A 215 0.91 21.30 10.40
C ASN A 215 1.17 22.45 9.43
N CYS A 216 1.23 22.11 8.14
CA CYS A 216 1.59 22.98 7.03
C CYS A 216 0.63 22.78 5.85
N ASP A 217 0.73 23.65 4.85
CA ASP A 217 -0.08 23.56 3.64
C ASP A 217 0.41 22.41 2.74
N GLU A 218 1.70 22.07 2.79
CA GLU A 218 2.29 20.96 2.03
C GLU A 218 1.79 19.57 2.51
N PRO A 219 2.01 18.50 1.71
CA PRO A 219 1.72 17.12 2.12
C PRO A 219 2.66 16.55 3.20
N LEU A 220 3.86 17.10 3.37
CA LEU A 220 4.79 16.74 4.44
C LEU A 220 5.34 18.01 5.08
N CYS A 221 5.30 18.05 6.40
CA CYS A 221 5.72 19.15 7.26
C CYS A 221 6.95 18.75 8.10
N CYS A 222 7.22 19.48 9.19
CA CYS A 222 8.37 19.26 10.07
C CYS A 222 9.73 19.41 9.37
N ASN A 223 9.79 20.07 8.22
CA ASN A 223 11.03 20.42 7.53
C ASN A 223 11.30 21.93 7.63
N ASP A 224 12.52 22.34 7.27
CA ASP A 224 12.92 23.75 7.32
C ASP A 224 12.07 24.66 6.41
N ASP A 225 11.54 24.10 5.32
CA ASP A 225 10.73 24.79 4.32
C ASP A 225 9.21 24.61 4.51
N SER A 226 8.77 23.96 5.59
CA SER A 226 7.35 23.82 5.91
C SER A 226 6.71 25.18 6.16
N THR A 227 5.62 25.48 5.45
CA THR A 227 4.88 26.73 5.64
C THR A 227 3.86 26.58 6.76
N GLY A 228 3.57 27.64 7.51
CA GLY A 228 2.66 27.56 8.65
C GLY A 228 1.74 28.76 8.76
N ASN A 229 0.71 28.61 9.56
CA ASN A 229 -0.25 29.66 9.89
C ASN A 229 -0.43 29.77 11.42
N ALA A 230 -1.33 30.64 11.88
CA ALA A 230 -1.56 30.90 13.30
C ALA A 230 -2.03 29.66 14.11
N HIS A 231 -2.50 28.60 13.45
CA HIS A 231 -2.96 27.36 14.06
C HIS A 231 -1.93 26.22 13.94
N SER A 232 -0.78 26.45 13.30
CA SER A 232 0.25 25.44 13.13
C SER A 232 0.88 25.06 14.47
N THR A 233 0.95 23.76 14.74
CA THR A 233 1.70 23.19 15.85
C THR A 233 3.19 23.11 15.52
N ILE A 234 4.02 22.87 16.53
CA ILE A 234 5.48 22.84 16.38
C ILE A 234 6.01 21.40 16.50
N ALA A 235 6.98 21.08 15.66
CA ALA A 235 7.66 19.81 15.57
C ALA A 235 8.42 19.48 16.86
N GLY A 236 8.06 18.37 17.49
CA GLY A 236 8.70 17.80 18.67
C GLY A 236 10.06 17.14 18.37
N TYR A 237 10.75 16.69 19.41
CA TYR A 237 12.06 16.05 19.24
C TYR A 237 11.91 14.64 18.66
N TRP A 238 10.91 13.86 19.10
CA TRP A 238 10.76 12.45 18.72
C TRP A 238 9.84 12.21 17.52
N GLY A 239 9.32 13.27 16.88
CA GLY A 239 8.24 13.20 15.88
C GLY A 239 7.08 14.10 16.30
N SER A 240 5.99 14.15 15.51
CA SER A 240 4.84 15.02 15.80
C SER A 240 3.52 14.49 15.26
N TYR A 241 2.43 14.79 15.98
CA TYR A 241 1.11 14.65 15.40
C TYR A 241 0.87 15.77 14.40
N GLY A 242 0.74 15.36 13.15
CA GLY A 242 0.53 16.20 11.98
C GLY A 242 0.96 15.43 10.74
N LYS A 243 1.15 16.14 9.64
CA LYS A 243 1.68 15.58 8.39
C LYS A 243 3.21 15.44 8.49
N CYS A 244 3.70 14.71 9.48
CA CYS A 244 5.13 14.58 9.73
C CYS A 244 5.56 13.12 9.80
N ASP A 245 6.67 12.86 9.13
CA ASP A 245 7.43 11.62 9.26
C ASP A 245 8.45 11.71 10.40
N ASN A 246 9.19 10.62 10.62
CA ASN A 246 10.06 10.50 11.78
C ASN A 246 11.48 11.01 11.51
N PRO A 247 12.09 11.69 12.49
CA PRO A 247 13.53 11.94 12.43
C PRO A 247 14.31 10.63 12.60
N ALA A 248 15.50 10.61 12.02
CA ALA A 248 16.41 9.47 12.01
C ALA A 248 16.70 8.89 13.41
N HIS A 249 16.82 9.73 14.45
CA HIS A 249 17.10 9.28 15.82
C HIS A 249 15.90 8.62 16.50
N THR A 250 14.66 8.91 16.10
CA THR A 250 13.48 8.19 16.59
C THR A 250 13.51 6.74 16.12
N ILE A 251 13.88 6.52 14.87
CA ILE A 251 13.98 5.18 14.28
C ILE A 251 15.12 4.40 14.92
N ASP A 252 16.29 5.02 15.11
CA ASP A 252 17.43 4.40 15.81
C ASP A 252 17.04 3.99 17.25
N ALA A 253 16.39 4.87 18.00
CA ALA A 253 15.92 4.59 19.36
C ALA A 253 14.83 3.49 19.41
N ALA A 254 13.90 3.49 18.45
CA ALA A 254 12.88 2.46 18.34
C ALA A 254 13.51 1.08 18.10
N LEU A 255 14.42 0.97 17.13
CA LEU A 255 15.08 -0.29 16.80
C LEU A 255 16.00 -0.78 17.92
N SER A 256 16.66 0.13 18.64
CA SER A 256 17.40 -0.20 19.86
C SER A 256 16.51 -0.90 20.88
N TYR A 257 15.38 -0.28 21.23
CA TYR A 257 14.43 -0.86 22.19
C TYR A 257 13.91 -2.23 21.72
N VAL A 258 13.46 -2.33 20.47
CA VAL A 258 12.89 -3.57 19.92
C VAL A 258 13.90 -4.71 19.93
N SER A 259 15.16 -4.42 19.59
CA SER A 259 16.21 -5.45 19.57
C SER A 259 16.56 -6.00 20.95
N GLU A 260 16.33 -5.22 22.01
CA GLU A 260 16.59 -5.60 23.40
C GLU A 260 15.34 -6.18 24.08
N SER A 261 14.15 -5.98 23.52
CA SER A 261 12.89 -6.36 24.18
C SER A 261 12.71 -7.87 24.25
N GLU A 262 12.98 -8.57 23.15
CA GLU A 262 12.79 -10.03 23.03
C GLU A 262 13.72 -10.64 21.98
N GLN A 263 13.83 -11.96 21.97
CA GLN A 263 14.48 -12.71 20.89
C GLN A 263 13.43 -13.16 19.87
N PHE A 264 13.72 -12.95 18.58
CA PHE A 264 12.80 -13.28 17.48
C PHE A 264 13.40 -14.36 16.57
N ASP A 265 12.60 -15.36 16.22
CA ASP A 265 13.00 -16.43 15.30
C ASP A 265 13.10 -15.94 13.85
N TYR A 266 12.22 -15.01 13.48
CA TYR A 266 12.35 -14.20 12.27
C TYR A 266 11.72 -12.82 12.45
N VAL A 267 12.17 -11.89 11.62
CA VAL A 267 11.69 -10.49 11.57
C VAL A 267 11.08 -10.24 10.20
N MET A 268 9.94 -9.57 10.16
CA MET A 268 9.36 -9.03 8.93
C MET A 268 9.33 -7.51 8.97
N TYR A 269 9.69 -6.91 7.84
CA TYR A 269 9.65 -5.47 7.63
C TYR A 269 8.84 -5.17 6.37
N THR A 270 7.63 -4.64 6.53
CA THR A 270 6.64 -4.51 5.45
C THR A 270 6.78 -3.24 4.60
N GLY A 271 7.98 -2.66 4.49
CA GLY A 271 8.28 -1.60 3.51
C GLY A 271 8.00 -0.18 3.99
N ASP A 272 8.02 0.76 3.04
CA ASP A 272 7.87 2.21 3.23
C ASP A 272 8.97 2.83 4.10
N ILE A 273 10.06 3.13 3.42
CA ILE A 273 11.31 3.68 3.96
C ILE A 273 11.37 5.19 3.77
N SER A 274 11.03 5.68 2.58
CA SER A 274 11.19 7.09 2.21
C SER A 274 10.03 7.95 2.71
N PRO A 275 10.25 9.25 3.00
CA PRO A 275 9.22 10.09 3.59
C PRO A 275 8.13 10.46 2.58
N HIS A 276 7.04 11.07 3.05
CA HIS A 276 5.90 11.54 2.25
C HIS A 276 6.20 12.81 1.42
N ARG A 277 7.48 13.13 1.19
CA ARG A 277 7.95 14.25 0.36
C ARG A 277 7.86 13.96 -1.15
N ILE A 278 6.70 13.47 -1.57
CA ILE A 278 6.49 12.81 -2.87
C ILE A 278 6.64 13.72 -4.10
N TRP A 279 6.67 15.04 -3.89
CA TRP A 279 6.81 16.04 -4.97
C TRP A 279 8.26 16.47 -5.20
N ASN A 280 9.17 16.16 -4.27
CA ASN A 280 10.57 16.56 -4.35
C ASN A 280 11.45 15.47 -3.77
N ILE A 281 11.55 14.36 -4.50
CA ILE A 281 12.40 13.22 -4.15
C ILE A 281 13.02 12.60 -5.41
N SER A 282 14.30 12.27 -5.33
CA SER A 282 15.07 11.62 -6.39
C SER A 282 15.29 10.13 -6.13
N ARG A 283 15.59 9.38 -7.19
CA ARG A 283 15.97 7.96 -7.09
C ARG A 283 17.16 7.75 -6.15
N SER A 284 18.16 8.64 -6.21
CA SER A 284 19.33 8.59 -5.33
C SER A 284 18.98 8.77 -3.85
N GLU A 285 18.06 9.68 -3.54
CA GLU A 285 17.60 9.89 -2.16
C GLU A 285 16.87 8.66 -1.62
N VAL A 286 15.95 8.07 -2.40
CA VAL A 286 15.30 6.81 -2.01
C VAL A 286 16.33 5.71 -1.75
N MET A 287 17.36 5.59 -2.58
CA MET A 287 18.39 4.55 -2.41
C MET A 287 19.27 4.80 -1.18
N ASN A 288 19.55 6.07 -0.86
CA ASN A 288 20.27 6.46 0.35
C ASN A 288 19.44 6.18 1.61
N ASN A 289 18.14 6.48 1.59
CA ASN A 289 17.22 6.19 2.69
C ASN A 289 17.12 4.67 2.91
N ALA A 290 16.96 3.89 1.83
CA ALA A 290 16.96 2.44 1.87
C ALA A 290 18.24 1.88 2.48
N ARG A 291 19.40 2.43 2.10
CA ARG A 291 20.71 2.02 2.63
C ARG A 291 20.86 2.36 4.10
N TYR A 292 20.41 3.55 4.51
CA TYR A 292 20.43 3.98 5.91
C TYR A 292 19.61 3.04 6.80
N VAL A 293 18.35 2.80 6.44
CA VAL A 293 17.44 1.93 7.23
C VAL A 293 17.92 0.47 7.19
N THR A 294 18.41 -0.02 6.06
CA THR A 294 19.01 -1.37 5.96
C THR A 294 20.20 -1.51 6.91
N ASN A 295 21.05 -0.50 7.01
CA ASN A 295 22.19 -0.51 7.94
C ASN A 295 21.74 -0.49 9.41
N LEU A 296 20.67 0.24 9.75
CA LEU A 296 20.08 0.18 11.09
C LEU A 296 19.55 -1.22 11.41
N PHE A 297 18.82 -1.86 10.50
CA PHE A 297 18.38 -3.23 10.70
C PHE A 297 19.56 -4.20 10.86
N ALA A 298 20.62 -4.04 10.06
CA ALA A 298 21.83 -4.85 10.21
C ALA A 298 22.55 -4.61 11.55
N LYS A 299 22.52 -3.39 12.08
CA LYS A 299 23.08 -3.01 13.38
C LYS A 299 22.32 -3.67 14.54
N TYR A 300 20.99 -3.62 14.53
CA TYR A 300 20.15 -4.07 15.64
C TYR A 300 19.72 -5.54 15.54
N PHE A 301 19.75 -6.12 14.34
CA PHE A 301 19.45 -7.53 14.09
C PHE A 301 20.62 -8.26 13.41
N PRO A 302 21.86 -8.17 13.93
CA PRO A 302 23.07 -8.66 13.24
C PRO A 302 23.07 -10.18 13.05
N ASN A 303 22.42 -10.90 13.98
CA ASN A 303 22.34 -12.36 14.00
C ASN A 303 21.00 -12.89 13.45
N THR A 304 20.10 -12.01 13.03
CA THR A 304 18.80 -12.40 12.49
C THR A 304 18.97 -12.90 11.06
N LYS A 305 18.97 -14.22 10.93
CA LYS A 305 19.12 -14.89 9.63
C LYS A 305 17.87 -14.80 8.75
N PHE A 306 16.70 -14.89 9.37
CA PHE A 306 15.41 -14.83 8.69
C PHE A 306 14.84 -13.42 8.90
N PHE A 307 15.14 -12.55 7.95
CA PHE A 307 14.60 -11.21 7.88
C PHE A 307 13.89 -11.08 6.53
N PHE A 308 12.67 -10.56 6.52
CA PHE A 308 11.81 -10.51 5.35
C PHE A 308 11.45 -9.06 5.03
N PRO A 309 12.29 -8.35 4.23
CA PRO A 309 11.97 -7.02 3.76
C PRO A 309 10.95 -7.11 2.62
N VAL A 310 10.00 -6.18 2.61
CA VAL A 310 9.00 -6.01 1.55
C VAL A 310 9.22 -4.66 0.88
N VAL A 311 8.95 -4.59 -0.42
CA VAL A 311 8.91 -3.31 -1.14
C VAL A 311 7.56 -2.64 -0.89
N GLY A 312 7.56 -1.48 -0.23
CA GLY A 312 6.39 -0.63 -0.06
C GLY A 312 6.14 0.28 -1.26
N ASN A 313 5.14 1.15 -1.17
CA ASN A 313 4.75 2.01 -2.29
C ASN A 313 5.61 3.28 -2.40
N HIS A 314 6.27 3.71 -1.31
CA HIS A 314 7.18 4.85 -1.26
C HIS A 314 8.60 4.56 -1.77
N GLU A 315 8.89 3.32 -2.17
CA GLU A 315 10.20 2.94 -2.74
C GLU A 315 10.37 3.29 -4.22
N SER A 316 9.29 3.59 -4.96
CA SER A 316 9.40 4.03 -6.35
C SER A 316 9.47 5.55 -6.48
N VAL A 317 10.08 6.01 -7.59
CA VAL A 317 10.06 7.42 -7.99
C VAL A 317 9.50 7.50 -9.40
N PRO A 318 8.31 8.10 -9.59
CA PRO A 318 7.42 8.66 -8.56
C PRO A 318 6.75 7.60 -7.68
N VAL A 319 6.24 7.99 -6.50
CA VAL A 319 5.57 7.08 -5.56
C VAL A 319 4.41 6.32 -6.23
N ASN A 320 4.19 5.05 -5.83
CA ASN A 320 3.21 4.11 -6.39
C ASN A 320 3.47 3.64 -7.84
N MET A 321 4.39 4.25 -8.59
CA MET A 321 4.59 3.91 -10.00
C MET A 321 5.50 2.69 -10.15
N PHE A 322 4.90 1.51 -10.28
CA PHE A 322 5.60 0.23 -10.45
C PHE A 322 5.24 -0.41 -11.81
N PRO A 323 5.94 -0.01 -12.90
CA PRO A 323 5.72 -0.58 -14.22
C PRO A 323 5.95 -2.10 -14.24
N PRO A 324 5.04 -2.88 -14.87
CA PRO A 324 5.17 -4.32 -14.96
C PRO A 324 6.41 -4.73 -15.79
N PRO A 325 7.25 -5.65 -15.30
CA PRO A 325 8.52 -6.03 -15.94
C PRO A 325 8.36 -6.74 -17.29
N GLU A 326 7.23 -7.42 -17.52
CA GLU A 326 6.94 -8.06 -18.81
C GLU A 326 6.57 -7.08 -19.93
N SER A 327 6.31 -5.81 -19.59
CA SER A 327 5.97 -4.79 -20.58
C SER A 327 7.24 -4.13 -21.12
N SER A 328 7.37 -4.03 -22.44
CA SER A 328 8.43 -3.24 -23.08
C SER A 328 8.12 -1.75 -22.89
N ASN A 329 8.47 -1.19 -21.74
CA ASN A 329 8.32 0.23 -21.41
C ASN A 329 9.70 0.83 -21.02
N PRO A 330 9.91 2.14 -21.21
CA PRO A 330 11.21 2.78 -20.93
C PRO A 330 11.45 3.07 -19.45
N PHE A 331 10.52 2.73 -18.55
CA PHE A 331 10.53 3.10 -17.14
C PHE A 331 10.80 1.91 -16.22
N SER A 332 11.70 1.00 -16.61
CA SER A 332 12.07 -0.19 -15.82
C SER A 332 12.36 0.10 -14.34
N MET A 333 11.97 -0.84 -13.47
CA MET A 333 12.25 -0.83 -12.03
C MET A 333 13.60 -1.45 -11.65
N ASN A 334 14.45 -1.80 -12.62
CA ASN A 334 15.76 -2.41 -12.33
C ASN A 334 16.63 -1.54 -11.42
N TRP A 335 16.60 -0.21 -11.60
CA TRP A 335 17.35 0.74 -10.75
C TRP A 335 17.01 0.58 -9.26
N LEU A 336 15.77 0.16 -8.93
CA LEU A 336 15.30 -0.07 -7.58
C LEU A 336 15.58 -1.52 -7.16
N PHE A 337 15.06 -2.51 -7.90
CA PHE A 337 15.10 -3.90 -7.46
C PHE A 337 16.52 -4.49 -7.44
N ASP A 338 17.40 -4.08 -8.37
CA ASP A 338 18.80 -4.52 -8.32
C ASP A 338 19.53 -3.95 -7.10
N GLU A 339 19.29 -2.68 -6.78
CA GLU A 339 19.95 -2.02 -5.65
C GLU A 339 19.40 -2.51 -4.30
N LEU A 340 18.09 -2.69 -4.17
CA LEU A 340 17.50 -3.30 -2.99
C LEU A 340 18.02 -4.73 -2.78
N TYR A 341 18.18 -5.52 -3.86
CA TYR A 341 18.78 -6.84 -3.74
C TYR A 341 20.22 -6.76 -3.24
N ASN A 342 21.03 -5.85 -3.76
CA ASN A 342 22.42 -5.66 -3.31
C ASN A 342 22.49 -5.32 -1.82
N GLN A 343 21.55 -4.50 -1.33
CA GLN A 343 21.45 -4.13 0.08
C GLN A 343 20.91 -5.28 0.96
N TRP A 344 19.98 -6.09 0.44
CA TRP A 344 19.27 -7.13 1.18
C TRP A 344 19.75 -8.56 0.92
N GLN A 345 20.81 -8.76 0.13
CA GLN A 345 21.34 -10.08 -0.24
C GLN A 345 21.71 -10.97 0.96
N ARG A 346 21.98 -10.37 2.12
CA ARG A 346 22.22 -11.13 3.36
C ARG A 346 20.96 -11.84 3.90
N TRP A 347 19.78 -11.36 3.51
CA TRP A 347 18.48 -11.86 3.94
C TRP A 347 17.70 -12.54 2.81
N ILE A 348 17.88 -12.10 1.58
CA ILE A 348 17.28 -12.69 0.38
C ILE A 348 18.23 -13.75 -0.19
N PRO A 349 17.87 -15.04 -0.19
CA PRO A 349 18.77 -16.09 -0.67
C PRO A 349 19.02 -15.94 -2.17
N GLU A 350 20.20 -16.36 -2.62
CA GLU A 350 20.61 -16.31 -4.03
C GLU A 350 19.61 -17.02 -4.97
N SER A 351 19.02 -18.13 -4.51
CA SER A 351 17.96 -18.85 -5.24
C SER A 351 16.72 -17.99 -5.57
N SER A 352 16.52 -16.90 -4.83
CA SER A 352 15.40 -15.97 -5.00
C SER A 352 15.81 -14.65 -5.65
N ALA A 353 17.10 -14.49 -6.01
CA ALA A 353 17.63 -13.27 -6.61
C ALA A 353 16.92 -12.90 -7.91
N GLN A 354 16.72 -13.89 -8.80
CA GLN A 354 16.08 -13.66 -10.10
C GLN A 354 14.64 -13.18 -9.94
N THR A 355 13.86 -13.83 -9.07
CA THR A 355 12.46 -13.48 -8.82
C THR A 355 12.34 -12.10 -8.18
N PHE A 356 13.21 -11.80 -7.21
CA PHE A 356 13.23 -10.49 -6.56
C PHE A 356 13.63 -9.38 -7.53
N LYS A 357 14.67 -9.57 -8.35
CA LYS A 357 15.07 -8.59 -9.36
C LYS A 357 14.04 -8.41 -10.47
N TYR A 358 13.27 -9.45 -10.78
CA TYR A 358 12.20 -9.39 -11.77
C TYR A 358 11.02 -8.53 -11.29
N GLY A 359 10.54 -8.73 -10.06
CA GLY A 359 9.29 -8.08 -9.61
C GLY A 359 9.24 -7.64 -8.15
N GLY A 360 10.32 -7.70 -7.39
CA GLY A 360 10.37 -7.29 -5.98
C GLY A 360 9.71 -8.27 -5.01
N TYR A 361 9.44 -9.51 -5.44
CA TYR A 361 8.79 -10.55 -4.64
C TYR A 361 9.66 -11.81 -4.57
N PHE A 362 9.55 -12.59 -3.49
CA PHE A 362 10.35 -13.80 -3.29
C PHE A 362 9.75 -14.77 -2.27
N SER A 363 10.23 -16.02 -2.25
CA SER A 363 9.91 -16.98 -1.20
C SER A 363 11.16 -17.52 -0.52
N ARG A 364 11.01 -18.02 0.70
CA ARG A 364 12.09 -18.68 1.46
C ARG A 364 11.51 -19.64 2.51
N ASN A 365 12.13 -20.81 2.64
CA ASN A 365 11.84 -21.74 3.73
C ASN A 365 12.50 -21.27 5.03
N VAL A 366 11.73 -21.21 6.12
CA VAL A 366 12.22 -20.89 7.48
C VAL A 366 12.55 -22.17 8.23
N THR A 367 11.63 -23.13 8.18
CA THR A 367 11.81 -24.50 8.68
C THR A 367 11.52 -25.48 7.53
N ARG A 368 11.60 -26.79 7.80
CA ARG A 368 11.11 -27.80 6.84
C ARG A 368 9.59 -27.70 6.60
N GLN A 369 8.85 -27.13 7.55
CA GLN A 369 7.39 -27.11 7.59
C GLN A 369 6.78 -25.71 7.44
N LEU A 370 7.60 -24.65 7.32
CA LEU A 370 7.16 -23.28 7.17
C LEU A 370 7.91 -22.60 6.03
N ARG A 371 7.14 -22.09 5.05
CA ARG A 371 7.60 -21.21 4.00
C ARG A 371 7.02 -19.81 4.20
N VAL A 372 7.84 -18.80 4.00
CA VAL A 372 7.41 -17.40 3.93
C VAL A 372 7.43 -16.97 2.47
N ILE A 373 6.35 -16.34 2.02
CA ILE A 373 6.19 -15.78 0.68
C ILE A 373 6.01 -14.27 0.83
N VAL A 374 6.94 -13.50 0.27
CA VAL A 374 6.90 -12.04 0.22
C VAL A 374 6.35 -11.61 -1.14
N LEU A 375 5.29 -10.80 -1.12
CA LEU A 375 4.65 -10.23 -2.29
C LEU A 375 5.06 -8.77 -2.48
N ASN A 376 5.15 -8.33 -3.74
CA ASN A 376 5.11 -6.94 -4.13
C ASN A 376 3.66 -6.54 -4.41
N THR A 377 2.97 -6.06 -3.38
CA THR A 377 1.55 -5.67 -3.47
C THR A 377 1.32 -4.38 -4.25
N ASN A 378 2.38 -3.67 -4.66
CA ASN A 378 2.24 -2.51 -5.57
C ASN A 378 1.64 -2.89 -6.93
N PHE A 379 1.74 -4.16 -7.33
CA PHE A 379 1.11 -4.66 -8.55
C PHE A 379 -0.42 -4.77 -8.46
N CYS A 380 -1.00 -4.80 -7.25
CA CYS A 380 -2.45 -4.71 -7.09
C CYS A 380 -2.93 -3.25 -6.98
N ALA A 381 -2.06 -2.35 -6.50
CA ALA A 381 -2.44 -1.06 -5.94
C ALA A 381 -3.14 -0.15 -6.96
N ARG A 382 -4.32 0.38 -6.63
CA ARG A 382 -5.10 1.27 -7.51
C ARG A 382 -4.32 2.53 -7.91
N LEU A 383 -3.42 2.99 -7.04
CA LEU A 383 -2.53 4.11 -7.29
C LEU A 383 -1.33 3.77 -8.19
N ASN A 384 -1.10 2.49 -8.51
CA ASN A 384 -0.16 2.10 -9.53
C ASN A 384 -0.82 2.24 -10.91
N PHE A 385 -0.73 3.43 -11.48
CA PHE A 385 -1.37 3.77 -12.76
C PHE A 385 -0.84 2.97 -13.95
N TRP A 386 0.25 2.21 -13.81
CA TRP A 386 0.67 1.27 -14.85
C TRP A 386 -0.35 0.16 -15.12
N GLN A 387 -1.27 -0.11 -14.19
CA GLN A 387 -2.40 -1.01 -14.43
C GLN A 387 -3.34 -0.49 -15.54
N LEU A 388 -3.33 0.83 -15.82
CA LEU A 388 -4.09 1.41 -16.94
C LEU A 388 -3.50 1.07 -18.30
N LEU A 389 -2.24 0.64 -18.36
CA LEU A 389 -1.65 0.11 -19.59
C LEU A 389 -2.05 -1.36 -19.78
N ASN A 390 -1.89 -2.17 -18.73
CA ASN A 390 -2.32 -3.56 -18.68
C ASN A 390 -2.43 -4.02 -17.22
N ALA A 391 -3.63 -4.43 -16.81
CA ALA A 391 -3.91 -4.90 -15.45
C ALA A 391 -3.77 -6.44 -15.29
N ASN A 392 -3.44 -7.17 -16.36
CA ASN A 392 -3.39 -8.64 -16.35
C ASN A 392 -2.14 -9.15 -15.63
N ASP A 393 -2.34 -9.70 -14.43
CA ASP A 393 -1.34 -10.25 -13.51
C ASP A 393 0.03 -9.53 -13.59
N PRO A 394 0.11 -8.24 -13.21
CA PRO A 394 1.35 -7.47 -13.35
C PRO A 394 2.50 -8.15 -12.60
N GLY A 395 3.64 -8.29 -13.28
CA GLY A 395 4.77 -9.03 -12.75
C GLY A 395 4.54 -10.54 -12.66
N LYS A 396 3.48 -11.08 -13.28
CA LYS A 396 3.09 -12.51 -13.21
C LYS A 396 3.02 -13.05 -11.78
N GLN A 397 2.72 -12.16 -10.83
CA GLN A 397 2.91 -12.43 -9.41
C GLN A 397 1.88 -13.41 -8.87
N LEU A 398 0.59 -13.30 -9.25
CA LEU A 398 -0.43 -14.22 -8.78
C LEU A 398 -0.26 -15.61 -9.39
N LYS A 399 0.18 -15.70 -10.65
CA LYS A 399 0.58 -16.97 -11.25
C LYS A 399 1.71 -17.62 -10.46
N TRP A 400 2.77 -16.87 -10.16
CA TRP A 400 3.90 -17.36 -9.35
C TRP A 400 3.47 -17.76 -7.94
N LEU A 401 2.64 -16.95 -7.27
CA LEU A 401 2.11 -17.24 -5.93
C LEU A 401 1.34 -18.57 -5.91
N SER A 402 0.45 -18.79 -6.88
CA SER A 402 -0.30 -20.05 -7.01
C SER A 402 0.63 -21.26 -7.14
N GLN A 403 1.74 -21.13 -7.88
CA GLN A 403 2.74 -22.19 -8.05
C GLN A 403 3.53 -22.46 -6.76
N GLU A 404 3.93 -21.41 -6.03
CA GLU A 404 4.61 -21.54 -4.74
C GLU A 404 3.71 -22.19 -3.68
N LEU A 405 2.41 -21.83 -3.65
CA LEU A 405 1.43 -22.43 -2.76
C LEU A 405 1.18 -23.90 -3.08
N GLN A 406 1.08 -24.28 -4.35
CA GLN A 406 0.98 -25.70 -4.74
C GLN A 406 2.23 -26.47 -4.31
N SER A 407 3.42 -25.92 -4.54
CA SER A 407 4.68 -26.53 -4.10
C SER A 407 4.73 -26.72 -2.58
N ALA A 408 4.27 -25.73 -1.82
CA ALA A 408 4.19 -25.82 -0.36
C ALA A 408 3.18 -26.89 0.09
N GLU A 409 2.01 -26.96 -0.54
CA GLU A 409 0.99 -27.99 -0.27
C GLU A 409 1.53 -29.41 -0.53
N ASP A 410 2.16 -29.63 -1.69
CA ASP A 410 2.78 -30.91 -2.07
C ASP A 410 3.87 -31.32 -1.06
N ALA A 411 4.61 -30.34 -0.54
CA ALA A 411 5.64 -30.51 0.47
C ALA A 411 5.10 -30.53 1.92
N ARG A 412 3.78 -30.45 2.11
CA ARG A 412 3.09 -30.38 3.42
C ARG A 412 3.62 -29.24 4.31
N GLN A 413 3.94 -28.11 3.71
CA GLN A 413 4.38 -26.91 4.39
C GLN A 413 3.19 -26.00 4.72
N SER A 414 3.30 -25.28 5.83
CA SER A 414 2.49 -24.11 6.14
C SER A 414 3.10 -22.86 5.51
N VAL A 415 2.26 -21.90 5.15
CA VAL A 415 2.68 -20.67 4.46
C VAL A 415 2.26 -19.44 5.24
N HIS A 416 3.21 -18.52 5.41
CA HIS A 416 2.94 -17.13 5.76
C HIS A 416 3.11 -16.25 4.52
N ILE A 417 2.14 -15.39 4.26
CA ILE A 417 2.21 -14.38 3.20
C ILE A 417 2.53 -13.04 3.85
N ILE A 418 3.47 -12.29 3.27
CA ILE A 418 3.83 -10.95 3.74
C ILE A 418 3.78 -10.02 2.53
N GLY A 419 3.16 -8.86 2.69
CA GLY A 419 3.12 -7.79 1.68
C GLY A 419 3.11 -6.43 2.36
N HIS A 420 2.95 -5.37 1.58
CA HIS A 420 2.88 -4.02 2.13
C HIS A 420 1.42 -3.55 2.19
N ILE A 421 0.74 -3.47 1.04
CA ILE A 421 -0.67 -3.09 0.92
C ILE A 421 -1.53 -4.33 1.13
N ALA A 422 -2.36 -4.31 2.17
CA ALA A 422 -3.35 -5.36 2.40
C ALA A 422 -4.38 -5.40 1.27
N PRO A 423 -4.57 -6.53 0.58
CA PRO A 423 -5.53 -6.58 -0.50
C PRO A 423 -6.96 -6.36 -0.03
N ASP A 424 -7.61 -5.31 -0.53
CA ASP A 424 -9.04 -5.05 -0.39
C ASP A 424 -9.55 -4.20 -1.57
N ARG A 425 -10.85 -3.91 -1.58
CA ARG A 425 -11.50 -3.19 -2.69
C ARG A 425 -11.11 -1.71 -2.81
N LEU A 426 -10.62 -1.12 -1.71
CA LEU A 426 -10.23 0.30 -1.68
C LEU A 426 -8.76 0.47 -2.09
N GLN A 427 -7.93 -0.53 -1.83
CA GLN A 427 -6.49 -0.46 -2.06
C GLN A 427 -6.06 -1.14 -3.37
N CYS A 428 -6.65 -2.28 -3.72
CA CYS A 428 -6.29 -3.04 -4.92
C CYS A 428 -7.34 -2.94 -6.03
N SER A 429 -6.92 -3.17 -7.27
CA SER A 429 -7.86 -3.34 -8.39
C SER A 429 -8.75 -4.57 -8.17
N VAL A 430 -10.01 -4.42 -8.54
CA VAL A 430 -11.10 -5.41 -8.34
C VAL A 430 -10.72 -6.78 -8.91
N VAL A 431 -10.17 -6.83 -10.12
CA VAL A 431 -9.78 -8.07 -10.79
C VAL A 431 -8.59 -8.76 -10.12
N TRP A 432 -7.64 -8.00 -9.59
CA TRP A 432 -6.51 -8.56 -8.85
C TRP A 432 -7.00 -9.18 -7.54
N LEU A 433 -7.84 -8.46 -6.80
CA LEU A 433 -8.45 -8.95 -5.57
C LEU A 433 -9.29 -10.22 -5.82
N HIS A 434 -10.10 -10.25 -6.86
CA HIS A 434 -10.87 -11.43 -7.26
C HIS A 434 -9.99 -12.67 -7.43
N ASN A 435 -8.88 -12.54 -8.16
CA ASN A 435 -7.95 -13.65 -8.34
C ASN A 435 -7.21 -14.02 -7.06
N TYR A 436 -6.86 -13.05 -6.22
CA TYR A 436 -6.26 -13.29 -4.92
C TYR A 436 -7.18 -14.09 -4.00
N LEU A 437 -8.47 -13.71 -3.90
CA LEU A 437 -9.46 -14.44 -3.09
C LEU A 437 -9.68 -15.87 -3.59
N ARG A 438 -9.68 -16.10 -4.91
CA ARG A 438 -9.74 -17.46 -5.48
C ARG A 438 -8.53 -18.31 -5.10
N ILE A 439 -7.32 -17.72 -5.07
CA ILE A 439 -6.10 -18.38 -4.60
C ILE A 439 -6.22 -18.71 -3.11
N LEU A 440 -6.66 -17.76 -2.29
CA LEU A 440 -6.86 -17.96 -0.86
C LEU A 440 -7.85 -19.10 -0.60
N GLU A 441 -8.96 -19.15 -1.31
CA GLU A 441 -9.96 -20.22 -1.18
C GLU A 441 -9.37 -21.60 -1.54
N ARG A 442 -8.59 -21.68 -2.63
CA ARG A 442 -7.94 -22.93 -3.05
C ARG A 442 -6.93 -23.44 -2.02
N TYR A 443 -6.17 -22.54 -1.39
CA TYR A 443 -5.03 -22.89 -0.54
C TYR A 443 -5.23 -22.51 0.95
N ASN A 444 -6.50 -22.37 1.41
CA ASN A 444 -6.82 -21.97 2.78
C ASN A 444 -6.30 -22.94 3.86
N GLU A 445 -6.05 -24.20 3.50
CA GLU A 445 -5.43 -25.19 4.38
C GLU A 445 -3.90 -25.05 4.47
N THR A 446 -3.27 -24.44 3.45
CA THR A 446 -1.81 -24.24 3.37
C THR A 446 -1.41 -22.90 3.97
N ILE A 447 -2.18 -21.84 3.72
CA ILE A 447 -1.93 -20.48 4.22
C ILE A 447 -2.39 -20.39 5.69
N LYS A 448 -1.48 -20.00 6.58
CA LYS A 448 -1.74 -19.92 8.03
C LYS A 448 -1.84 -18.50 8.58
N ALA A 449 -1.22 -17.54 7.92
CA ALA A 449 -1.28 -16.13 8.30
C ALA A 449 -0.89 -15.23 7.13
N GLN A 450 -1.36 -13.98 7.16
CA GLN A 450 -0.95 -12.94 6.25
C GLN A 450 -0.62 -11.66 7.01
N PHE A 451 0.41 -10.93 6.59
CA PHE A 451 0.93 -9.74 7.28
C PHE A 451 1.14 -8.59 6.30
N PHE A 452 0.67 -7.41 6.64
CA PHE A 452 0.72 -6.20 5.82
C PHE A 452 0.93 -4.94 6.69
N GLY A 453 1.12 -3.79 6.06
CA GLY A 453 1.29 -2.48 6.68
C GLY A 453 0.48 -1.40 5.94
N HIS A 454 1.14 -0.31 5.52
CA HIS A 454 0.64 0.73 4.63
C HIS A 454 -0.41 1.68 5.21
N THR A 455 -1.42 1.16 5.93
CA THR A 455 -2.50 2.02 6.45
C THR A 455 -2.08 2.85 7.64
N HIS A 456 -0.97 2.47 8.28
CA HIS A 456 -0.42 3.03 9.53
C HIS A 456 -1.29 2.80 10.77
N PHE A 457 -2.50 2.25 10.65
CA PHE A 457 -3.36 1.93 11.80
C PHE A 457 -3.19 0.48 12.25
N ASP A 458 -3.64 0.19 13.47
CA ASP A 458 -3.75 -1.19 13.95
C ASP A 458 -5.04 -1.83 13.40
N GLU A 459 -4.90 -2.66 12.37
CA GLU A 459 -6.04 -3.22 11.66
C GLU A 459 -5.95 -4.73 11.42
N ILE A 460 -7.11 -5.29 11.08
CA ILE A 460 -7.27 -6.64 10.55
C ILE A 460 -8.13 -6.63 9.29
N ARG A 461 -7.92 -7.61 8.42
CA ARG A 461 -8.84 -7.95 7.31
C ARG A 461 -9.25 -9.42 7.43
N ILE A 462 -10.54 -9.69 7.28
CA ILE A 462 -11.14 -11.02 7.25
C ILE A 462 -11.54 -11.28 5.81
N TYR A 463 -10.88 -12.25 5.17
CA TYR A 463 -11.17 -12.63 3.80
C TYR A 463 -12.26 -13.70 3.78
N GLU A 464 -13.33 -13.41 3.03
CA GLU A 464 -14.44 -14.32 2.82
C GLU A 464 -14.24 -15.17 1.56
N SER A 465 -14.60 -16.45 1.67
CA SER A 465 -14.60 -17.39 0.55
C SER A 465 -15.58 -16.91 -0.53
N PRO A 466 -15.14 -16.74 -1.79
CA PRO A 466 -16.04 -16.36 -2.87
C PRO A 466 -17.22 -17.33 -3.04
N SER A 467 -16.99 -18.63 -2.80
CA SER A 467 -17.97 -19.69 -2.99
C SER A 467 -18.97 -19.84 -1.83
N THR A 468 -18.53 -19.68 -0.58
CA THR A 468 -19.34 -19.97 0.62
C THR A 468 -19.70 -18.73 1.44
N LYS A 469 -19.04 -17.59 1.17
CA LYS A 469 -19.10 -16.35 1.94
C LYS A 469 -18.70 -16.51 3.42
N GLN A 470 -18.02 -17.61 3.77
CA GLN A 470 -17.48 -17.83 5.11
C GLN A 470 -16.06 -17.27 5.23
N ALA A 471 -15.68 -16.80 6.41
CA ALA A 471 -14.32 -16.36 6.70
C ALA A 471 -13.32 -17.52 6.51
N MET A 472 -12.36 -17.33 5.58
CA MET A 472 -11.38 -18.35 5.20
C MET A 472 -9.94 -17.98 5.57
N SER A 473 -9.64 -16.70 5.71
CA SER A 473 -8.30 -16.22 6.05
C SER A 473 -8.36 -14.88 6.79
N VAL A 474 -7.29 -14.57 7.52
CA VAL A 474 -7.12 -13.28 8.20
C VAL A 474 -5.76 -12.68 7.82
N ALA A 475 -5.76 -11.38 7.59
CA ALA A 475 -4.58 -10.56 7.46
C ALA A 475 -4.45 -9.63 8.66
N PHE A 476 -3.23 -9.55 9.19
CA PHE A 476 -2.85 -8.63 10.26
C PHE A 476 -2.10 -7.45 9.67
N ILE A 477 -2.63 -6.24 9.87
CA ILE A 477 -2.02 -5.01 9.40
C ILE A 477 -1.31 -4.41 10.60
N GLY A 478 0.02 -4.44 10.56
CA GLY A 478 0.87 -3.81 11.57
C GLY A 478 0.83 -2.31 11.37
N GLY A 479 0.53 -1.55 12.42
CA GLY A 479 0.66 -0.09 12.34
C GLY A 479 2.12 0.33 12.11
N SER A 480 2.32 1.62 11.92
CA SER A 480 3.60 2.16 11.46
C SER A 480 4.60 2.46 12.58
N LEU A 481 5.89 2.56 12.25
CA LEU A 481 6.84 3.28 13.11
C LEU A 481 6.70 4.80 12.94
N THR A 482 6.34 5.30 11.75
CA THR A 482 6.09 6.73 11.50
C THR A 482 4.94 7.29 12.34
N THR A 483 4.99 8.60 12.61
CA THR A 483 3.88 9.37 13.17
C THR A 483 2.87 9.80 12.10
N TYR A 484 3.22 9.65 10.81
CA TYR A 484 2.38 10.05 9.69
C TYR A 484 1.09 9.21 9.63
N GLU A 485 -0.12 9.77 9.59
CA GLU A 485 -0.39 11.02 10.29
C GLU A 485 -1.15 10.77 11.58
N ASN A 486 -0.83 11.59 12.57
CA ASN A 486 -1.56 11.67 13.82
C ASN A 486 -1.59 10.35 14.61
N VAL A 487 -0.56 9.49 14.53
CA VAL A 487 -0.50 8.21 15.25
C VAL A 487 0.75 8.07 16.12
N ASN A 488 0.67 7.27 17.18
CA ASN A 488 1.80 7.00 18.09
C ASN A 488 2.67 5.85 17.58
N PRO A 489 3.99 5.99 17.35
CA PRO A 489 4.87 4.93 16.83
C PRO A 489 4.65 3.58 17.51
N MET A 490 4.53 2.51 16.71
CA MET A 490 4.19 1.17 17.20
C MET A 490 5.00 0.06 16.52
N PHE A 491 5.06 -1.11 17.16
CA PHE A 491 5.44 -2.38 16.52
C PHE A 491 4.61 -3.54 17.07
N ARG A 492 4.60 -4.67 16.36
CA ARG A 492 3.85 -5.85 16.78
C ARG A 492 4.73 -7.09 16.85
N THR A 493 4.42 -7.95 17.82
CA THR A 493 5.01 -9.28 17.94
C THR A 493 3.94 -10.36 17.89
N TYR A 494 4.28 -11.54 17.37
CA TYR A 494 3.36 -12.68 17.24
C TYR A 494 3.94 -13.91 17.93
N SER A 495 3.08 -14.63 18.66
CA SER A 495 3.37 -15.98 19.12
C SER A 495 2.81 -17.00 18.14
N LEU A 496 3.60 -18.04 17.84
CA LEU A 496 3.17 -19.13 16.96
C LEU A 496 2.89 -20.41 17.76
N GLY A 497 1.73 -20.98 17.49
CA GLY A 497 1.31 -22.28 17.96
C GLY A 497 1.70 -23.41 17.00
N ASP A 498 0.94 -24.50 17.06
CA ASP A 498 1.17 -25.66 16.21
C ASP A 498 0.96 -25.35 14.73
N LYS A 499 1.76 -26.01 13.88
CA LYS A 499 1.74 -25.83 12.41
C LYS A 499 1.91 -24.36 11.99
N SER A 500 2.63 -23.57 12.78
CA SER A 500 2.89 -22.14 12.52
C SER A 500 1.62 -21.28 12.43
N VAL A 501 0.51 -21.68 13.05
CA VAL A 501 -0.66 -20.79 13.18
C VAL A 501 -0.34 -19.71 14.23
N ILE A 502 -0.83 -18.49 14.03
CA ILE A 502 -0.73 -17.43 15.03
C ILE A 502 -1.58 -17.80 16.24
N ASP A 503 -0.93 -17.97 17.39
CA ASP A 503 -1.63 -18.20 18.65
C ASP A 503 -2.13 -16.89 19.23
N ASP A 504 -1.27 -15.88 19.36
CA ASP A 504 -1.62 -14.53 19.83
C ASP A 504 -0.73 -13.47 19.17
N PHE A 505 -1.11 -12.20 19.32
CA PHE A 505 -0.24 -11.08 19.00
C PHE A 505 -0.30 -10.00 20.07
N GLU A 506 0.80 -9.25 20.19
CA GLU A 506 0.97 -8.18 21.16
C GLU A 506 1.44 -6.91 20.44
N THR A 507 0.76 -5.81 20.70
CA THR A 507 1.11 -4.49 20.16
C THR A 507 1.86 -3.69 21.23
N PHE A 508 2.89 -2.97 20.81
CA PHE A 508 3.67 -2.05 21.64
C PHE A 508 3.71 -0.68 20.98
N TYR A 509 3.61 0.38 21.77
CA TYR A 509 3.71 1.75 21.29
C TYR A 509 4.42 2.62 22.33
N PHE A 510 4.87 3.80 21.95
CA PHE A 510 5.15 4.86 22.93
C PHE A 510 4.23 6.06 22.70
N ASN A 511 3.79 6.70 23.78
CA ASN A 511 3.00 7.92 23.68
C ASN A 511 3.91 9.09 23.27
N LEU A 512 3.63 9.66 22.10
CA LEU A 512 4.43 10.72 21.49
C LEU A 512 4.37 12.03 22.28
N SER A 513 3.21 12.40 22.82
CA SER A 513 3.04 13.58 23.68
C SER A 513 3.97 13.50 24.90
N LEU A 514 3.96 12.35 25.59
CA LEU A 514 4.79 12.11 26.76
C LEU A 514 6.27 12.11 26.41
N ALA A 515 6.66 11.44 25.32
CA ALA A 515 8.04 11.41 24.84
C ALA A 515 8.55 12.83 24.54
N ASN A 516 7.76 13.64 23.84
CA ASN A 516 8.11 15.02 23.49
C ASN A 516 8.16 15.96 24.70
N ALA A 517 7.31 15.75 25.72
CA ALA A 517 7.36 16.51 26.97
C ALA A 517 8.69 16.33 27.72
N ILE A 518 9.34 15.15 27.57
CA ILE A 518 10.67 14.90 28.14
C ILE A 518 11.78 15.38 27.20
N GLY A 519 11.54 15.32 25.89
CA GLY A 519 12.49 15.72 24.85
C GLY A 519 13.70 14.78 24.77
N SER A 520 14.86 15.33 24.44
CA SER A 520 16.12 14.58 24.26
C SER A 520 16.75 14.05 25.56
N LYS A 521 16.17 14.33 26.73
CA LYS A 521 16.73 13.97 28.03
C LYS A 521 16.74 12.46 28.30
N ARG A 522 15.82 11.69 27.70
CA ARG A 522 15.78 10.22 27.76
C ARG A 522 15.06 9.64 26.55
N PRO A 523 15.34 8.37 26.17
CA PRO A 523 14.60 7.68 25.12
C PRO A 523 13.09 7.55 25.42
N PRO A 524 12.24 7.38 24.39
CA PRO A 524 10.82 7.13 24.58
C PRO A 524 10.55 5.87 25.42
N VAL A 525 9.53 5.92 26.28
CA VAL A 525 9.10 4.78 27.08
C VAL A 525 8.07 3.99 26.30
N TRP A 526 8.44 2.77 25.90
CA TRP A 526 7.55 1.84 25.21
C TRP A 526 6.64 1.09 26.19
N ILE A 527 5.40 0.90 25.79
CA ILE A 527 4.33 0.29 26.56
C ILE A 527 3.76 -0.86 25.75
N LYS A 528 3.62 -2.03 26.40
CA LYS A 528 2.80 -3.12 25.86
C LYS A 528 1.33 -2.70 25.94
N GLU A 529 0.73 -2.40 24.80
CA GLU A 529 -0.65 -1.92 24.69
C GLU A 529 -1.63 -3.02 25.06
N TYR A 530 -1.66 -4.10 24.28
CA TYR A 530 -2.62 -5.18 24.47
C TYR A 530 -2.11 -6.52 23.92
N SER A 531 -2.76 -7.62 24.33
CA SER A 531 -2.68 -8.93 23.67
C SER A 531 -4.05 -9.25 23.10
N ALA A 532 -4.14 -9.68 21.86
CA ALA A 532 -5.42 -9.87 21.18
C ALA A 532 -6.34 -10.84 21.94
N LYS A 533 -5.83 -12.02 22.33
CA LYS A 533 -6.61 -13.03 23.05
C LYS A 533 -7.07 -12.53 24.42
N ARG A 534 -6.18 -11.94 25.20
CA ARG A 534 -6.50 -11.44 26.55
C ARG A 534 -7.50 -10.30 26.48
N ASP A 535 -7.22 -9.29 25.65
CA ASP A 535 -7.94 -8.03 25.66
C ASP A 535 -9.28 -8.08 24.94
N TYR A 536 -9.41 -8.92 23.91
CA TYR A 536 -10.67 -9.14 23.21
C TYR A 536 -11.38 -10.43 23.66
N ASN A 537 -10.85 -11.14 24.66
CA ASN A 537 -11.38 -12.40 25.16
C ASN A 537 -11.58 -13.46 24.05
N MET A 538 -10.60 -13.54 23.14
CA MET A 538 -10.63 -14.47 22.01
C MET A 538 -9.99 -15.81 22.40
N LYS A 539 -10.64 -16.93 22.01
CA LYS A 539 -10.13 -18.28 22.29
C LYS A 539 -8.99 -18.67 21.34
N SER A 540 -9.05 -18.20 20.10
CA SER A 540 -8.02 -18.36 19.08
C SER A 540 -8.09 -17.21 18.08
N LEU A 541 -7.05 -17.07 17.27
CA LEU A 541 -6.98 -16.08 16.19
C LEU A 541 -7.29 -16.69 14.82
N LEU A 542 -8.17 -17.70 14.79
CA LEU A 542 -8.66 -18.32 13.55
C LEU A 542 -9.73 -17.45 12.88
N PRO A 543 -9.93 -17.58 11.54
CA PRO A 543 -10.90 -16.77 10.80
C PRO A 543 -12.31 -16.76 11.40
N SER A 544 -12.80 -17.91 11.90
CA SER A 544 -14.14 -18.01 12.52
C SER A 544 -14.28 -17.24 13.84
N GLN A 545 -13.19 -17.11 14.61
CA GLN A 545 -13.19 -16.30 15.83
C GLN A 545 -13.19 -14.81 15.48
N PHE A 546 -12.44 -14.41 14.46
CA PHE A 546 -12.45 -13.03 13.99
C PHE A 546 -13.79 -12.63 13.37
N ASP A 547 -14.45 -13.52 12.63
CA ASP A 547 -15.82 -13.29 12.15
C ASP A 547 -16.80 -13.05 13.31
N SER A 548 -16.71 -13.88 14.36
CA SER A 548 -17.51 -13.70 15.56
C SER A 548 -17.19 -12.39 16.29
N PHE A 549 -15.91 -12.03 16.36
CA PHE A 549 -15.44 -10.75 16.92
C PHE A 549 -16.02 -9.55 16.14
N LEU A 550 -15.98 -9.58 14.81
CA LEU A 550 -16.56 -8.55 13.95
C LEU A 550 -18.09 -8.42 14.17
N ARG A 551 -18.81 -9.53 14.20
CA ARG A 551 -20.26 -9.54 14.48
C ARG A 551 -20.58 -8.95 15.86
N ASN A 552 -19.77 -9.24 16.87
CA ASN A 552 -19.92 -8.68 18.20
C ASN A 552 -19.62 -7.18 18.25
N MET A 553 -18.59 -6.69 17.55
CA MET A 553 -18.30 -5.25 17.48
C MET A 553 -19.44 -4.43 16.86
N ARG A 554 -20.21 -5.02 15.94
CA ARG A 554 -21.37 -4.35 15.34
C ARG A 554 -22.43 -3.99 16.39
N THR A 555 -22.67 -4.86 17.37
CA THR A 555 -23.74 -4.68 18.37
C THR A 555 -23.24 -4.28 19.76
N ASN A 556 -21.95 -4.43 20.07
CA ASN A 556 -21.35 -4.09 21.35
C ASN A 556 -20.42 -2.87 21.22
N ASN A 557 -20.93 -1.69 21.60
CA ASN A 557 -20.17 -0.43 21.54
C ASN A 557 -18.95 -0.42 22.46
N SER A 558 -18.98 -1.11 23.60
CA SER A 558 -17.80 -1.18 24.49
C SER A 558 -16.64 -1.93 23.83
N LEU A 559 -16.96 -3.07 23.18
CA LEU A 559 -15.96 -3.84 22.43
C LEU A 559 -15.42 -3.04 21.24
N PHE A 560 -16.30 -2.37 20.49
CA PHE A 560 -15.87 -1.51 19.38
C PHE A 560 -15.01 -0.34 19.85
N ASN A 561 -15.39 0.36 20.92
CA ASN A 561 -14.59 1.47 21.46
C ASN A 561 -13.21 1.00 21.92
N LYS A 562 -13.11 -0.21 22.48
CA LYS A 562 -11.82 -0.83 22.80
C LYS A 562 -10.98 -1.05 21.54
N TYR A 563 -11.57 -1.63 20.49
CA TYR A 563 -10.89 -1.80 19.20
C TYR A 563 -10.48 -0.45 18.57
N TYR A 564 -11.34 0.57 18.63
CA TYR A 564 -11.07 1.91 18.10
C TYR A 564 -9.87 2.59 18.78
N ASN A 565 -9.74 2.43 20.10
CA ASN A 565 -8.57 2.95 20.82
C ASN A 565 -7.27 2.30 20.37
N HIS A 566 -7.28 0.99 20.11
CA HIS A 566 -6.11 0.29 19.56
C HIS A 566 -5.87 0.66 18.09
N TYR A 567 -6.93 0.75 17.27
CA TYR A 567 -6.89 1.18 15.88
C TYR A 567 -6.17 2.53 15.75
N THR A 568 -6.56 3.51 16.58
CA THR A 568 -5.94 4.86 16.64
C THR A 568 -4.67 4.92 17.49
N ARG A 569 -4.22 3.78 18.04
CA ARG A 569 -2.97 3.61 18.80
C ARG A 569 -2.86 4.53 20.01
N HIS A 570 -3.99 4.75 20.69
CA HIS A 570 -4.13 5.73 21.78
C HIS A 570 -3.60 7.13 21.44
N SER A 571 -3.68 7.53 20.16
CA SER A 571 -3.22 8.84 19.74
C SER A 571 -3.99 9.96 20.45
N ASP A 572 -3.27 11.03 20.83
CA ASP A 572 -3.89 12.23 21.40
C ASP A 572 -4.45 13.16 20.32
N ALA A 573 -4.13 12.92 19.05
CA ALA A 573 -4.63 13.69 17.92
C ALA A 573 -5.96 13.16 17.34
N TRP A 574 -6.36 11.94 17.69
CA TRP A 574 -7.63 11.38 17.25
C TRP A 574 -8.76 11.66 18.27
N PRO A 575 -10.01 11.86 17.79
CA PRO A 575 -11.16 11.97 18.67
C PRO A 575 -11.27 10.77 19.61
N LYS A 576 -11.57 11.02 20.89
CA LYS A 576 -11.75 9.91 21.86
C LYS A 576 -13.08 9.17 21.69
N VAL A 577 -13.97 9.67 20.83
CA VAL A 577 -15.27 9.08 20.51
C VAL A 577 -15.39 8.96 18.99
N CYS A 578 -15.71 7.76 18.53
CA CYS A 578 -16.02 7.45 17.14
C CYS A 578 -17.55 7.37 17.00
N ASP A 579 -18.13 8.25 16.20
CA ASP A 579 -19.57 8.27 15.93
C ASP A 579 -20.01 7.07 15.07
N ASP A 580 -21.31 6.95 14.80
CA ASP A 580 -21.85 5.83 14.02
C ASP A 580 -21.30 5.79 12.57
N HIS A 581 -20.98 6.94 11.99
CA HIS A 581 -20.41 7.01 10.65
C HIS A 581 -18.97 6.45 10.65
N CYS A 582 -18.14 6.94 11.56
CA CYS A 582 -16.79 6.45 11.82
C CYS A 582 -16.80 4.93 12.12
N LYS A 583 -17.72 4.48 12.98
CA LYS A 583 -17.86 3.06 13.35
C LYS A 583 -18.17 2.20 12.14
N ASN A 584 -19.15 2.59 11.34
CA ASN A 584 -19.52 1.84 10.15
C ASN A 584 -18.40 1.79 9.12
N ASN A 585 -17.66 2.89 8.93
CA ASN A 585 -16.52 2.91 8.01
C ASN A 585 -15.45 1.91 8.45
N ILE A 586 -15.02 1.95 9.72
CA ILE A 586 -14.01 1.02 10.27
C ILE A 586 -14.48 -0.44 10.15
N LEU A 587 -15.73 -0.74 10.57
CA LEU A 587 -16.25 -2.11 10.53
C LEU A 587 -16.42 -2.65 9.10
N ASN A 588 -16.67 -1.79 8.12
CA ASN A 588 -16.78 -2.18 6.71
C ASN A 588 -15.42 -2.44 6.05
N LEU A 589 -14.32 -1.90 6.61
CA LEU A 589 -12.97 -2.24 6.17
C LEU A 589 -12.56 -3.64 6.64
N VAL A 590 -13.05 -4.09 7.80
CA VAL A 590 -12.60 -5.36 8.41
C VAL A 590 -12.99 -6.58 7.58
N SER A 591 -14.16 -6.63 6.94
CA SER A 591 -14.52 -7.76 6.07
C SER A 591 -14.20 -7.45 4.60
N VAL A 592 -13.58 -8.41 3.92
CA VAL A 592 -13.25 -8.34 2.49
C VAL A 592 -13.93 -9.49 1.77
N SER A 593 -14.91 -9.13 0.95
CA SER A 593 -15.63 -10.03 0.05
C SER A 593 -15.20 -9.82 -1.39
N ASP A 594 -15.49 -10.81 -2.24
CA ASP A 594 -15.22 -10.72 -3.67
C ASP A 594 -16.14 -9.66 -4.32
N PRO A 595 -15.58 -8.59 -4.91
CA PRO A 595 -16.38 -7.52 -5.50
C PRO A 595 -17.01 -7.90 -6.85
N ILE A 596 -16.57 -9.00 -7.49
CA ILE A 596 -17.10 -9.46 -8.78
C ILE A 596 -18.26 -10.45 -8.57
N LEU A 597 -18.24 -11.25 -7.50
CA LEU A 597 -19.20 -12.33 -7.25
C LEU A 597 -20.23 -11.96 -6.19
#